data_AF-A0A1Z9DT14-F1
#
_entry.id   AF-A0A1Z9DT14-F1
#
_cell.length_a   1.000
_cell.length_b   1.000
_cell.length_c   1.000
_cell.angle_alpha   90.00
_cell.angle_beta   90.00
_cell.angle_gamma   90.00
#
_symmetry.space_group_name_H-M   'P 1'
#
loop_
_entity.id
_entity.type
_entity.pdbx_description
1 polymer ?
#
loop_
_entity_poly.entity_id
_entity_poly.type
_entity_poly.pdbx_seq_one_letter_code
_entity_poly.pdbx_strand_id
1 'polypeptide(L)'
;MIRPFLTIAALTASVTVSSGELDGTAILCKRPGIESPVMYEFKADTPLRWQVAVEGSEAVISERDPVFAAAEYTVSPSVVKWTDPIGTKLLDRTTLELSMTTGEEEPSARVFQCRLFDSIDDFQAELEALRALEQAEIDEQMRHNRI
;
A
#
# COMPACT_ATOMS: atom_id res chain seq x y z
N MET A 1 17.61 -57.21 23.56
CA MET A 1 16.22 -56.76 23.30
C MET A 1 16.23 -55.24 23.23
N ILE A 2 16.19 -54.67 22.03
CA ILE A 2 16.19 -53.21 21.80
C ILE A 2 14.75 -52.82 21.45
N ARG A 3 14.16 -51.90 22.22
CA ARG A 3 12.83 -51.32 21.97
C ARG A 3 12.98 -50.23 20.90
N PRO A 4 12.14 -50.18 19.85
CA PRO A 4 12.12 -49.05 18.94
C PRO A 4 11.29 -47.90 19.54
N PHE A 5 11.86 -46.69 19.49
CA PHE A 5 11.17 -45.44 19.75
C PHE A 5 10.18 -45.16 18.60
N LEU A 6 8.92 -44.92 18.95
CA LEU A 6 7.92 -44.37 18.03
C LEU A 6 8.15 -42.86 17.92
N THR A 7 8.74 -42.42 16.81
CA THR A 7 8.84 -41.01 16.47
C THR A 7 7.51 -40.56 15.88
N ILE A 8 6.76 -39.76 16.63
CA ILE A 8 5.55 -39.10 16.13
C ILE A 8 6.01 -37.94 15.26
N ALA A 9 5.89 -38.09 13.93
CA ALA A 9 6.04 -37.00 13.00
C ALA A 9 4.83 -36.06 13.15
N ALA A 10 5.03 -34.93 13.81
CA ALA A 10 4.09 -33.83 13.77
C ALA A 10 4.13 -33.23 12.37
N LEU A 11 3.16 -33.61 11.53
CA LEU A 11 2.85 -32.90 10.30
C LEU A 11 2.34 -31.52 10.69
N THR A 12 3.21 -30.51 10.67
CA THR A 12 2.78 -29.12 10.60
C THR A 12 2.13 -28.96 9.23
N ALA A 13 0.81 -29.08 9.18
CA ALA A 13 0.04 -28.67 8.02
C ALA A 13 0.36 -27.19 7.78
N SER A 14 1.12 -26.90 6.74
CA SER A 14 1.28 -25.55 6.22
C SER A 14 -0.10 -25.08 5.82
N VAL A 15 -0.75 -24.33 6.70
CA VAL A 15 -1.95 -23.59 6.34
C VAL A 15 -1.47 -22.52 5.37
N THR A 16 -1.57 -22.81 4.08
CA THR A 16 -1.59 -21.77 3.06
C THR A 16 -2.84 -20.98 3.36
N VAL A 17 -2.69 -19.93 4.17
CA VAL A 17 -3.70 -18.89 4.30
C VAL A 17 -3.73 -18.27 2.92
N SER A 18 -4.66 -18.73 2.08
CA SER A 18 -5.05 -17.97 0.91
C SER A 18 -5.32 -16.58 1.44
N SER A 19 -4.59 -15.58 0.95
CA SER A 19 -5.04 -14.20 1.08
C SER A 19 -6.50 -14.23 0.58
N GLY A 20 -7.43 -13.71 1.38
CA GLY A 20 -8.77 -13.49 0.84
C GLY A 20 -8.66 -12.46 -0.28
N GLU A 21 -9.55 -12.52 -1.27
CA GLU A 21 -9.64 -11.43 -2.25
C GLU A 21 -10.05 -10.14 -1.53
N LEU A 22 -9.30 -9.07 -1.77
CA LEU A 22 -9.72 -7.71 -1.47
C LEU A 22 -10.90 -7.36 -2.39
N ASP A 23 -11.87 -6.58 -1.91
CA ASP A 23 -12.96 -6.03 -2.74
C ASP A 23 -12.42 -4.88 -3.62
N GLY A 24 -11.48 -5.20 -4.52
CA GLY A 24 -10.80 -4.24 -5.40
C GLY A 24 -9.36 -4.64 -5.71
N THR A 25 -8.80 -4.04 -6.75
CA THR A 25 -7.42 -4.32 -7.20
C THR A 25 -6.42 -3.28 -6.70
N ALA A 26 -6.88 -2.10 -6.27
CA ALA A 26 -6.01 -1.01 -5.83
C ALA A 26 -6.72 -0.07 -4.84
N ILE A 27 -5.92 0.68 -4.09
CA ILE A 27 -6.39 1.76 -3.21
C ILE A 27 -5.60 3.04 -3.44
N LEU A 28 -6.29 4.15 -3.21
CA LEU A 28 -5.68 5.46 -3.03
C LEU A 28 -6.18 6.06 -1.72
N CYS A 29 -5.26 6.43 -0.84
CA CYS A 29 -5.54 6.94 0.48
C CYS A 29 -4.97 8.35 0.65
N LYS A 30 -5.83 9.31 1.01
CA LYS A 30 -5.47 10.73 1.23
C LYS A 30 -5.72 11.09 2.69
N ARG A 31 -4.87 11.94 3.27
CA ARG A 31 -5.14 12.59 4.56
C ARG A 31 -5.38 14.08 4.30
N PRO A 32 -6.48 14.68 4.79
CA PRO A 32 -6.67 16.12 4.72
C PRO A 32 -5.45 16.86 5.27
N GLY A 33 -4.89 17.77 4.48
CA GLY A 33 -3.71 18.55 4.87
C GLY A 33 -2.36 17.82 4.81
N ILE A 34 -2.28 16.61 4.24
CA ILE A 34 -1.01 16.10 3.67
C ILE A 34 -1.11 16.12 2.15
N GLU A 35 -0.06 16.59 1.50
CA GLU A 35 0.05 16.64 0.05
C GLU A 35 0.30 15.27 -0.59
N SER A 36 1.06 14.39 0.05
CA SER A 36 1.41 13.08 -0.53
C SER A 36 0.38 11.98 -0.21
N PRO A 37 -0.38 11.48 -1.20
CA PRO A 37 -1.24 10.33 -1.01
C PRO A 37 -0.44 9.03 -0.84
N VAL A 38 -1.11 8.00 -0.34
CA VAL A 38 -0.60 6.63 -0.27
C VAL A 38 -1.38 5.77 -1.26
N MET A 39 -0.70 5.06 -2.15
CA MET A 39 -1.31 4.36 -3.28
C MET A 39 -0.75 2.95 -3.39
N TYR A 40 -1.62 1.94 -3.49
CA TYR A 40 -1.22 0.54 -3.64
C TYR A 40 -2.06 -0.18 -4.69
N GLU A 41 -1.40 -1.00 -5.49
CA GLU A 41 -2.02 -2.08 -6.27
C GLU A 41 -1.81 -3.41 -5.52
N PHE A 42 -2.82 -4.28 -5.48
CA PHE A 42 -2.72 -5.59 -4.84
C PHE A 42 -2.62 -6.67 -5.91
N LYS A 43 -1.43 -7.27 -6.06
CA LYS A 43 -1.13 -8.25 -7.12
C LYS A 43 -0.42 -9.45 -6.54
N ALA A 44 -0.90 -10.66 -6.86
CA ALA A 44 -0.30 -11.92 -6.42
C ALA A 44 0.07 -11.90 -4.92
N ASP A 45 -0.93 -11.56 -4.09
CA ASP A 45 -0.83 -11.50 -2.63
C ASP A 45 0.13 -10.42 -2.07
N THR A 46 0.71 -9.58 -2.93
CA THR A 46 1.66 -8.53 -2.54
C THR A 46 1.12 -7.13 -2.89
N PRO A 47 1.12 -6.17 -1.95
CA PRO A 47 0.84 -4.77 -2.25
C PRO A 47 2.06 -4.13 -2.94
N LEU A 48 1.89 -3.67 -4.18
CA LEU A 48 2.84 -2.84 -4.90
C LEU A 48 2.54 -1.38 -4.62
N ARG A 49 3.52 -0.64 -4.13
CA ARG A 49 3.34 0.77 -3.77
C ARG A 49 3.65 1.67 -4.95
N TRP A 50 2.73 2.58 -5.25
CA TRP A 50 2.90 3.60 -6.27
C TRP A 50 3.15 4.97 -5.65
N GLN A 51 3.87 5.82 -6.38
CA GLN A 51 4.07 7.23 -6.03
C GLN A 51 4.13 8.09 -7.30
N VAL A 52 3.73 9.36 -7.15
CA VAL A 52 4.12 10.42 -8.07
C VAL A 52 5.35 11.08 -7.44
N ALA A 53 6.48 11.07 -8.14
CA ALA A 53 7.74 11.64 -7.67
C ALA A 53 8.18 12.75 -8.62
N VAL A 54 8.96 13.70 -8.09
CA VAL A 54 9.60 14.74 -8.89
C VAL A 54 11.02 14.30 -9.21
N GLU A 55 11.29 14.06 -10.49
CA GLU A 55 12.61 13.72 -11.01
C GLU A 55 13.13 14.88 -11.86
N GLY A 56 14.00 15.70 -11.27
CA GLY A 56 14.48 16.93 -11.91
C GLY A 56 13.36 17.95 -12.06
N SER A 57 12.87 18.16 -13.29
CA SER A 57 11.78 19.09 -13.60
C SER A 57 10.50 18.40 -14.08
N GLU A 58 10.40 17.09 -13.84
CA GLU A 58 9.27 16.28 -14.31
C GLU A 58 8.62 15.50 -13.17
N ALA A 59 7.30 15.48 -13.17
CA ALA A 59 6.51 14.56 -12.36
C ALA A 59 6.40 13.20 -13.07
N VAL A 60 6.83 12.15 -12.40
CA VAL A 60 6.83 10.77 -12.90
C VAL A 60 6.04 9.85 -11.98
N ILE A 61 5.32 8.90 -12.57
CA ILE A 61 4.69 7.81 -11.83
C ILE A 61 5.68 6.65 -11.78
N SER A 62 5.96 6.16 -10.57
CA SER A 62 6.84 5.02 -10.37
C SER A 62 6.29 4.08 -9.31
N GLU A 63 6.54 2.78 -9.53
CA GLU A 63 6.52 1.81 -8.45
C GLU A 63 7.68 2.17 -7.51
N ARG A 64 7.39 2.22 -6.21
CA ARG A 64 8.39 2.57 -5.20
C ARG A 64 9.47 1.48 -5.17
N ASP A 65 10.71 1.90 -4.89
CA ASP A 65 11.90 1.03 -4.83
C ASP A 65 11.61 -0.31 -4.11
N PRO A 66 12.06 -1.47 -4.65
CA PRO A 66 11.91 -2.79 -4.03
C PRO A 66 12.36 -2.89 -2.58
N VAL A 67 13.26 -2.03 -2.12
CA VAL A 67 13.64 -1.91 -0.71
C VAL A 67 12.42 -1.60 0.17
N PHE A 68 11.41 -0.91 -0.35
CA PHE A 68 10.13 -0.62 0.30
C PHE A 68 9.00 -1.59 -0.08
N ALA A 69 9.33 -2.75 -0.66
CA ALA A 69 8.34 -3.77 -0.94
C ALA A 69 7.59 -4.17 0.33
N ALA A 70 6.29 -4.33 0.21
CA ALA A 70 5.47 -4.85 1.29
C ALA A 70 5.60 -6.38 1.35
N ALA A 71 5.43 -6.93 2.55
CA ALA A 71 5.14 -8.33 2.73
C ALA A 71 3.76 -8.68 2.15
N GLU A 72 3.47 -9.97 2.06
CA GLU A 72 2.13 -10.46 1.71
C GLU A 72 1.06 -9.81 2.58
N TYR A 73 -0.07 -9.49 1.97
CA TYR A 73 -1.21 -8.94 2.70
C TYR A 73 -2.14 -10.06 3.19
N THR A 74 -2.75 -9.81 4.34
CA THR A 74 -3.75 -10.69 4.95
C THR A 74 -5.10 -10.01 4.91
N VAL A 75 -6.11 -10.75 4.49
CA VAL A 75 -7.49 -10.25 4.41
C VAL A 75 -8.34 -10.98 5.44
N SER A 76 -8.99 -10.19 6.28
CA SER A 76 -10.04 -10.62 7.20
C SER A 76 -11.37 -9.94 6.81
N PRO A 77 -12.52 -10.37 7.37
CA PRO A 77 -13.80 -9.76 7.04
C PRO A 77 -13.85 -8.24 7.26
N SER A 78 -13.18 -7.73 8.29
CA SER A 78 -13.22 -6.31 8.66
C SER A 78 -11.97 -5.53 8.26
N VAL A 79 -10.82 -6.19 8.11
CA VAL A 79 -9.52 -5.49 7.94
C VAL A 79 -8.65 -6.18 6.90
N VAL A 80 -7.95 -5.37 6.11
CA VAL A 80 -6.82 -5.78 5.27
C VAL A 80 -5.54 -5.27 5.91
N LYS A 81 -4.57 -6.15 6.11
CA LYS A 81 -3.32 -5.86 6.81
C LYS A 81 -2.12 -6.24 5.97
N TRP A 82 -1.17 -5.32 5.86
CA TRP A 82 0.15 -5.57 5.26
C TRP A 82 1.23 -4.76 5.99
N THR A 83 2.49 -5.12 5.78
CA THR A 83 3.62 -4.44 6.40
C THR A 83 4.65 -4.12 5.33
N ASP A 84 5.14 -2.89 5.30
CA ASP A 84 6.35 -2.51 4.54
C ASP A 84 7.38 -1.95 5.55
N PRO A 85 8.61 -1.60 5.13
CA PRO A 85 9.64 -1.08 6.04
C PRO A 85 9.28 0.20 6.80
N ILE A 86 8.27 0.96 6.35
CA ILE A 86 7.77 2.15 7.05
C ILE A 86 6.90 1.75 8.23
N GLY A 87 6.19 0.62 8.16
CA GLY A 87 5.35 0.14 9.25
C GLY A 87 4.20 -0.76 8.82
N THR A 88 3.35 -1.09 9.79
CA THR A 88 2.15 -1.92 9.57
C THR A 88 0.97 -1.06 9.15
N LYS A 89 0.20 -1.56 8.18
CA LYS A 89 -0.98 -0.90 7.59
C LYS A 89 -2.19 -1.73 7.94
N LEU A 90 -3.25 -1.04 8.34
CA LEU A 90 -4.54 -1.64 8.65
C LEU A 90 -5.60 -0.81 7.94
N LEU A 91 -6.15 -1.37 6.86
CA LEU A 91 -7.29 -0.81 6.14
C LEU A 91 -8.57 -1.42 6.70
N ASP A 92 -9.42 -0.60 7.31
CA ASP A 92 -10.78 -0.98 7.66
C ASP A 92 -11.62 -1.07 6.37
N ARG A 93 -12.20 -2.24 6.12
CA ARG A 93 -12.98 -2.50 4.89
C ARG A 93 -14.36 -1.82 4.90
N THR A 94 -14.87 -1.46 6.07
CA THR A 94 -16.19 -0.84 6.23
C THR A 94 -16.10 0.67 6.11
N THR A 95 -15.12 1.28 6.77
CA THR A 95 -14.95 2.74 6.77
C THR A 95 -14.01 3.23 5.67
N LEU A 96 -13.22 2.33 5.07
CA LEU A 96 -12.12 2.65 4.15
C LEU A 96 -11.07 3.56 4.77
N GLU A 97 -10.87 3.44 6.07
CA GLU A 97 -9.82 4.14 6.79
C GLU A 97 -8.55 3.30 6.83
N LEU A 98 -7.46 3.87 6.33
CA LEU A 98 -6.13 3.29 6.48
C LEU A 98 -5.44 3.92 7.67
N SER A 99 -5.09 3.09 8.64
CA SER A 99 -4.19 3.45 9.74
C SER A 99 -2.80 2.88 9.50
N MET A 100 -1.79 3.59 9.99
CA MET A 100 -0.39 3.20 9.91
C MET A 100 0.24 3.25 11.29
N THR A 101 0.91 2.16 11.69
CA THR A 101 1.71 2.11 12.92
C THR A 101 3.18 1.95 12.57
N THR A 102 3.97 2.97 12.92
CA THR A 102 5.44 2.99 12.74
C THR A 102 6.10 2.76 14.08
N GLY A 103 5.95 1.55 14.66
CA GLY A 103 6.57 1.18 15.93
C GLY A 103 6.05 1.93 17.16
N GLU A 104 6.44 3.19 17.34
CA GLU A 104 6.28 4.00 18.57
C GLU A 104 5.08 4.97 18.56
N GLU A 105 4.32 5.08 17.46
CA GLU A 105 3.14 5.96 17.40
C GLU A 105 1.85 5.23 17.79
N GLU A 106 1.00 5.91 18.57
CA GLU A 106 -0.36 5.48 18.85
C GLU A 106 -1.16 5.31 17.52
N PRO A 107 -2.00 4.26 17.37
CA PRO A 107 -2.70 3.92 16.13
C PRO A 107 -3.61 4.99 15.51
N SER A 108 -3.81 6.12 16.19
CA SER A 108 -4.75 7.18 15.81
C SER A 108 -4.12 8.38 15.07
N ALA A 109 -2.79 8.47 14.95
CA ALA A 109 -2.17 9.69 14.42
C ALA A 109 -2.12 9.81 12.88
N ARG A 110 -2.35 8.71 12.15
CA ARG A 110 -2.22 8.68 10.68
C ARG A 110 -3.36 7.93 10.03
N VAL A 111 -4.58 8.45 10.19
CA VAL A 111 -5.76 7.96 9.46
C VAL A 111 -5.82 8.63 8.09
N PHE A 112 -5.77 7.82 7.04
CA PHE A 112 -6.00 8.22 5.67
C PHE A 112 -7.38 7.73 5.26
N GLN A 113 -8.12 8.56 4.52
CA GLN A 113 -9.36 8.15 3.88
C GLN A 113 -9.04 7.54 2.52
N CYS A 114 -9.47 6.31 2.32
CA CYS A 114 -9.18 5.55 1.12
C CYS A 114 -10.37 5.46 0.18
N ARG A 115 -10.03 5.35 -1.09
CA ARG A 115 -10.93 4.91 -2.15
C ARG A 115 -10.40 3.59 -2.70
N LEU A 116 -11.30 2.61 -2.82
CA LEU A 116 -11.05 1.35 -3.51
C LEU A 116 -11.30 1.53 -5.02
N PHE A 117 -10.51 0.81 -5.82
CA PHE A 117 -10.66 0.72 -7.25
C PHE A 117 -10.82 -0.74 -7.66
N ASP A 118 -11.92 -1.04 -8.34
CA ASP A 118 -12.19 -2.38 -8.89
C ASP A 118 -11.47 -2.62 -10.22
N SER A 119 -10.97 -1.54 -10.84
CA SER A 119 -10.26 -1.56 -12.12
C SER A 119 -8.87 -0.94 -11.97
N ILE A 120 -7.86 -1.63 -12.50
CA ILE A 120 -6.49 -1.09 -12.54
C ILE A 120 -6.40 0.11 -13.49
N ASP A 121 -7.22 0.14 -14.55
CA ASP A 121 -7.23 1.23 -15.51
C ASP A 121 -7.75 2.53 -14.86
N ASP A 122 -8.78 2.43 -14.02
CA ASP A 122 -9.31 3.59 -13.28
C ASP A 122 -8.31 4.11 -12.25
N PHE A 123 -7.57 3.19 -11.61
CA PHE A 123 -6.50 3.54 -10.68
C PHE A 123 -5.33 4.23 -11.41
N GLN A 124 -4.92 3.72 -12.57
CA GLN A 124 -3.88 4.35 -13.39
C GLN A 124 -4.31 5.71 -13.93
N ALA A 125 -5.57 5.88 -14.30
CA ALA A 125 -6.10 7.18 -14.70
C ALA A 125 -6.03 8.22 -13.57
N GLU A 126 -6.29 7.81 -12.32
CA GLU A 126 -6.14 8.69 -11.15
C GLU A 126 -4.67 9.00 -10.85
N LEU A 127 -3.75 8.04 -11.02
CA LEU A 127 -2.30 8.29 -10.92
C LEU A 127 -1.83 9.33 -11.95
N GLU A 128 -2.27 9.21 -13.20
CA GLU A 128 -1.97 10.17 -14.27
C GLU A 128 -2.56 11.55 -13.99
N ALA A 129 -3.77 11.62 -13.44
CA ALA A 129 -4.36 12.90 -13.03
C ALA A 129 -3.52 13.59 -11.93
N LEU A 130 -3.05 12.83 -10.94
CA LEU A 130 -2.15 13.36 -9.91
C LEU A 130 -0.81 13.81 -10.46
N ARG A 131 -0.21 13.03 -11.37
CA ARG A 131 1.03 13.40 -12.05
C ARG A 131 0.88 14.70 -12.83
N ALA A 132 -0.23 14.86 -13.56
CA ALA A 132 -0.51 16.07 -14.32
C ALA A 132 -0.69 17.30 -13.42
N LEU A 133 -1.32 17.14 -12.25
CA LEU A 133 -1.43 18.21 -11.25
C LEU A 133 -0.06 18.61 -10.70
N GLU A 134 0.76 17.65 -10.30
CA GLU A 134 2.13 17.89 -9.82
C GLU A 134 2.98 18.59 -10.90
N GLN A 135 2.89 18.15 -12.16
CA GLN A 135 3.60 18.78 -13.27
C GLN A 135 3.18 20.24 -13.46
N ALA A 136 1.89 20.54 -13.36
CA ALA A 136 1.40 21.90 -13.49
C ALA A 136 1.95 22.82 -12.39
N GLU A 137 2.08 22.31 -11.16
CA GLU A 137 2.70 23.04 -10.06
C GLU A 137 4.20 23.29 -10.29
N ILE A 138 4.95 22.29 -10.74
CA ILE A 138 6.37 22.44 -11.11
C ILE A 138 6.51 23.51 -12.20
N ASP A 139 5.70 23.45 -13.25
CA ASP A 139 5.74 24.39 -14.37
C ASP A 139 5.44 25.83 -13.90
N GLU A 140 4.48 25.98 -12.98
CA GLU A 140 4.15 27.26 -12.37
C GLU A 140 5.32 27.79 -11.54
N GLN A 141 5.92 26.98 -10.67
CA GLN A 141 7.08 27.38 -9.86
C GLN A 141 8.27 27.78 -10.74
N MET A 142 8.53 27.02 -11.81
CA MET A 142 9.61 27.32 -12.76
C MET A 142 9.37 28.62 -13.53
N ARG A 143 8.11 28.92 -13.87
CA ARG A 143 7.73 30.21 -14.47
C ARG A 143 7.96 31.38 -13.52
N HIS A 144 7.63 31.20 -12.23
CA HIS A 144 7.83 32.23 -11.21
C HIS A 144 9.31 32.47 -10.90
N ASN A 145 10.16 31.44 -11.04
CA ASN A 145 11.60 31.52 -10.77
C ASN A 145 12.47 32.03 -11.94
N ARG A 146 11.90 32.21 -13.14
CA ARG A 146 12.61 32.90 -14.24
C ARG A 146 12.69 34.40 -13.96
N ILE A 147 13.80 34.84 -13.37
CA ILE A 147 14.30 36.23 -13.39
C ILE A 147 15.11 36.45 -14.67
#